data_AF-A0A198A8B0-F1
#
_entry.id   AF-A0A198A8B0-F1
#
_cell.length_a   1.000
_cell.length_b   1.000
_cell.length_c   1.000
_cell.angle_alpha   90.00
_cell.angle_beta   90.00
_cell.angle_gamma   90.00
#
_symmetry.space_group_name_H-M   'P 1'
#
loop_
_entity.id
_entity.type
_entity.pdbx_description
1 polymer ?
#
loop_
_entity_poly.entity_id
_entity_poly.type
_entity_poly.pdbx_seq_one_letter_code
_entity_poly.pdbx_strand_id
1 'polypeptide(L)' 'MSETKIHETQPEKLKMYNNDNFVDENLRSIQNVEGGGPIGKIDLHTMPRPLKAFGYVFFSLLMVFGAIIVVVSLLR' A
#
# COMPACT_ATOMS: atom_id res chain seq x y z
N MET A 1 40.05 -0.45 7.47
CA MET A 1 39.60 0.56 8.46
C MET A 1 39.61 1.91 7.76
N SER A 2 38.47 2.50 7.44
CA SER A 2 38.41 3.83 6.80
C SER A 2 38.12 4.85 7.89
N GLU A 3 39.09 5.70 8.22
CA GLU A 3 38.92 6.81 9.16
C GLU A 3 38.01 7.86 8.52
N THR A 4 36.82 8.06 9.08
CA THR A 4 35.93 9.15 8.69
C THR A 4 36.54 10.48 9.10
N LYS A 5 37.16 11.19 8.15
CA LYS A 5 37.59 12.59 8.32
C LYS A 5 36.35 13.49 8.38
N ILE A 6 35.96 13.85 9.59
CA ILE A 6 34.91 14.83 9.86
C ILE A 6 35.60 16.19 9.99
N HIS A 7 35.17 17.19 9.22
CA HIS A 7 35.72 18.55 9.33
C HIS A 7 35.20 19.22 10.61
N GLU A 8 36.06 19.95 11.32
CA GLU A 8 35.73 20.63 12.60
C GLU A 8 34.57 21.64 12.47
N THR A 9 34.33 22.16 11.27
CA THR A 9 33.21 23.08 10.96
C THR A 9 31.92 22.36 10.60
N GLN A 10 31.92 21.03 10.53
CA GLN A 10 30.74 20.26 10.21
C GLN A 10 29.84 20.22 11.45
N PRO A 11 28.61 20.76 11.40
CA PRO A 11 27.69 20.66 12.51
C PRO A 11 27.45 19.18 12.83
N GLU A 12 27.47 18.84 14.11
CA GLU A 12 27.16 17.50 14.58
C GLU A 12 25.83 17.08 13.94
N LYS A 13 25.84 16.03 13.12
CA LYS A 13 24.62 15.57 12.46
C LYS A 13 23.63 15.26 13.58
N LEU A 14 22.58 16.09 13.69
CA LEU A 14 21.44 15.83 14.56
C LEU A 14 21.06 14.37 14.31
N LYS A 15 21.18 13.54 15.35
CA LYS A 15 20.76 12.15 15.28
C LYS A 15 19.29 12.19 14.91
N MET A 16 18.98 11.93 13.64
CA MET A 16 17.60 11.82 13.21
C MET A 16 17.01 10.70 14.04
N TYR A 17 16.10 11.08 14.94
CA TYR A 17 15.31 10.13 15.66
C TYR A 17 14.40 9.50 14.62
N ASN A 18 14.82 8.37 14.05
CA ASN A 18 14.03 7.59 13.10
C ASN A 18 12.88 6.98 13.89
N ASN A 19 11.87 7.80 14.18
CA ASN A 19 10.56 7.29 14.49
C ASN A 19 9.91 7.04 13.13
N ASP A 20 10.09 5.82 12.62
CA ASP A 20 9.52 5.36 11.35
C ASP A 20 7.98 5.48 11.33
N ASN A 21 7.35 5.83 12.46
CA ASN A 21 5.91 6.03 12.64
C ASN A 21 5.50 7.49 12.96
N PHE A 22 6.41 8.46 12.91
CA PHE A 22 6.05 9.86 13.13
C PHE A 22 5.39 10.44 11.86
N VAL A 23 4.07 10.54 11.89
CA VAL A 23 3.26 11.19 10.85
C VAL A 23 2.98 12.62 11.30
N ASP A 24 3.45 13.61 10.55
CA ASP A 24 3.16 15.03 10.82
C ASP A 24 1.87 15.39 10.09
N GLU A 25 0.82 15.71 10.85
CA GLU A 25 -0.51 16.03 10.31
C GLU A 25 -0.48 17.20 9.32
N ASN A 26 0.43 18.17 9.50
CA ASN A 26 0.56 19.33 8.61
C ASN A 26 1.28 18.98 7.29
N LEU A 27 2.07 17.91 7.29
CA LEU A 27 2.82 17.44 6.12
C LEU A 27 2.23 16.17 5.51
N ARG A 28 1.09 15.68 5.99
CA ARG A 28 0.47 14.42 5.53
C ARG A 28 0.27 14.34 4.03
N SER A 29 -0.06 15.45 3.36
CA SER A 29 -0.20 15.48 1.90
C SER A 29 1.11 15.16 1.20
N ILE A 30 2.23 15.70 1.68
CA ILE A 30 3.57 15.50 1.12
C ILE A 30 4.11 14.11 1.53
N GLN A 31 3.93 13.71 2.79
CA GLN A 31 4.32 12.40 3.30
C GLN A 31 3.59 11.26 2.58
N ASN A 32 2.31 11.44 2.24
CA ASN A 32 1.57 10.48 1.43
C ASN A 32 2.05 10.44 -0.03
N VAL A 33 2.68 11.48 -0.55
CA VAL A 33 3.22 11.45 -1.92
C VAL A 33 4.59 10.77 -1.93
N GLU A 34 5.47 11.11 -0.99
CA GLU A 34 6.81 10.51 -0.86
C GLU A 34 6.76 9.03 -0.41
N GLY A 35 5.87 8.69 0.52
CA GLY A 35 5.70 7.33 1.03
C GLY A 35 4.82 6.44 0.15
N GLY A 36 4.42 6.90 -1.04
CA GLY A 36 3.48 6.19 -1.92
C GLY A 36 2.02 6.20 -1.44
N GLY A 37 1.76 6.74 -0.25
CA GLY A 37 0.44 7.04 0.27
C GLY A 37 -0.36 5.79 0.62
N PRO A 38 -1.50 5.97 1.30
CA PRO A 38 -2.43 4.86 1.46
C PRO A 38 -2.90 4.41 0.07
N ILE A 39 -2.88 3.09 -0.17
CA ILE A 39 -3.44 2.50 -1.39
C ILE A 39 -4.85 3.08 -1.59
N GLY A 40 -5.02 3.82 -2.69
CA GLY A 40 -6.30 4.45 -3.02
C GLY A 40 -7.41 3.41 -3.13
N LYS A 41 -8.63 3.77 -2.72
CA LYS A 41 -9.79 2.89 -2.89
C LYS A 41 -9.97 2.61 -4.38
N ILE A 42 -10.01 1.33 -4.73
CA ILE A 42 -10.20 0.90 -6.11
C ILE A 42 -11.68 1.02 -6.45
N ASP A 43 -12.01 1.95 -7.35
CA ASP A 43 -13.36 2.11 -7.87
C ASP A 43 -13.50 1.39 -9.22
N LEU A 44 -14.24 0.28 -9.25
CA LEU A 44 -14.49 -0.47 -10.48
C LEU A 44 -15.35 0.32 -11.47
N HIS A 45 -16.15 1.31 -11.02
CA HIS A 45 -17.04 2.07 -11.89
C HIS A 45 -16.29 3.03 -12.81
N THR A 46 -15.13 3.53 -12.39
CA THR A 46 -14.28 4.43 -13.19
C THR A 46 -13.30 3.69 -14.10
N MET A 47 -13.22 2.35 -14.02
CA MET A 47 -12.29 1.57 -14.83
C MET A 47 -12.65 1.53 -16.32
N PRO A 48 -11.64 1.40 -17.20
CA PRO A 48 -11.82 1.11 -18.61
C PRO A 48 -12.65 -0.16 -18.83
N ARG A 49 -13.51 -0.15 -19.86
CA ARG A 49 -14.43 -1.26 -20.19
C ARG A 49 -13.80 -2.67 -20.17
N PRO A 50 -12.62 -2.93 -20.76
CA PRO A 50 -12.04 -4.28 -20.75
C PRO A 50 -11.64 -4.73 -19.35
N LEU A 51 -11.04 -3.84 -18.57
CA LEU A 51 -10.61 -4.14 -17.19
C LEU A 51 -11.81 -4.36 -16.27
N LYS A 52 -12.85 -3.55 -16.46
CA LYS A 52 -14.13 -3.70 -15.77
C LYS A 52 -14.78 -5.06 -16.05
N ALA A 53 -14.84 -5.48 -17.32
CA ALA A 53 -15.38 -6.79 -17.70
C ALA A 53 -14.59 -7.94 -17.08
N PHE A 54 -13.25 -7.88 -17.13
CA PHE A 54 -12.39 -8.87 -16.49
C PHE A 54 -12.65 -8.98 -14.98
N GLY A 55 -12.70 -7.85 -14.28
CA GLY A 55 -12.96 -7.81 -12.84
C GLY A 55 -14.29 -8.47 -12.49
N TYR A 56 -15.37 -8.11 -13.18
CA TYR A 56 -16.69 -8.72 -12.91
C TYR A 56 -16.74 -10.21 -13.20
N VAL A 57 -16.12 -10.69 -14.29
CA VAL A 57 -16.07 -12.11 -14.63
C VAL A 57 -15.25 -12.89 -13.61
N PHE A 58 -14.09 -12.36 -13.19
CA PHE A 58 -13.26 -13.01 -12.19
C PHE A 58 -13.98 -13.13 -10.84
N PHE A 59 -14.59 -12.04 -10.37
CA PHE A 59 -15.34 -12.03 -9.11
C PHE A 59 -16.56 -12.95 -9.17
N SER A 60 -17.29 -12.99 -10.28
CA SER A 60 -18.44 -13.88 -10.41
C SER A 60 -18.02 -15.36 -10.38
N LEU A 61 -16.92 -15.71 -11.04
CA LEU A 61 -16.38 -17.06 -11.03
C LEU A 61 -15.98 -17.48 -9.61
N LEU A 62 -15.27 -16.60 -8.90
CA LEU A 62 -14.85 -16.83 -7.51
C LEU A 62 -16.05 -17.04 -6.59
N MET A 63 -17.10 -16.23 -6.75
CA MET A 63 -18.33 -16.36 -5.98
C MET A 63 -19.04 -17.71 -6.25
N VAL A 64 -19.12 -18.13 -7.51
CA VAL A 64 -19.73 -19.41 -7.89
C VAL A 64 -18.93 -20.58 -7.33
N PHE A 65 -17.60 -20.58 -7.45
CA PHE A 65 -16.76 -21.61 -6.86
C PHE A 65 -16.91 -21.67 -5.34
N GLY A 66 -16.93 -20.53 -4.66
CA GLY A 66 -17.17 -20.46 -3.23
C GLY A 66 -18.51 -21.07 -2.84
N ALA A 67 -19.59 -20.74 -3.57
CA ALA A 67 -20.91 -21.31 -3.34
C ALA A 67 -20.93 -22.83 -3.55
N ILE A 68 -20.30 -23.34 -4.62
CA ILE A 68 -20.19 -24.78 -4.87
C ILE A 68 -19.48 -25.49 -3.72
N ILE A 69 -18.36 -24.95 -3.24
CA ILE A 69 -17.60 -25.53 -2.13
C ILE A 69 -18.47 -25.62 -0.87
N VAL A 70 -19.21 -24.56 -0.53
CA VAL A 70 -20.12 -24.55 0.63
C VAL A 70 -21.20 -25.61 0.46
N VAL A 71 -21.85 -25.68 -0.70
CA VAL A 71 -22.91 -26.67 -0.96
C VAL A 71 -22.37 -28.10 -0.85
N VAL A 72 -21.24 -28.40 -1.49
CA VAL A 72 -20.59 -29.72 -1.41
C VAL A 72 -20.20 -30.05 0.03
N SER A 73 -19.72 -29.07 0.79
CA SER A 73 -19.36 -29.26 2.20
C SER A 73 -20.57 -29.53 3.10
N LEU A 74 -21.77 -29.08 2.75
CA LEU A 74 -23.00 -29.32 3.51
C LEU A 74 -23.67 -30.65 3.14
N LEU A 75 -23.45 -31.13 1.91
CA LEU A 75 -24.03 -32.38 1.40
C LEU A 75 -23.14 -33.61 1.65
N ARG A 76 -21.91 -33.41 2.12
CA ARG A 76 -20.98 -34.46 2.54
C ARG A 76 -21.08 -34.70 4.04
#